data_AF-A0A2G5ERJ5-F1
#
_entry.id   AF-A0A2G5ERJ5-F1
#
_cell.length_a   1.000
_cell.length_b   1.000
_cell.length_c   1.000
_cell.angle_alpha   90.00
_cell.angle_beta   90.00
_cell.angle_gamma   90.00
#
_symmetry.space_group_name_H-M   'P 1'
#
loop_
_entity.id
_entity.type
_entity.pdbx_description
1 polymer ?
#
loop_
_entity_poly.entity_id
_entity_poly.type
_entity_poly.pdbx_seq_one_letter_code
_entity_poly.pdbx_strand_id
1 'polypeptide(L)'
;MKTMICPSALTPLQLSSSSSSFHNQRLFFSKGCLFSKKTWKHSSICLSVRVSATKTITKEGNSLRANNKNVLTNVPDNVVLTPSVDGSAFVGATWDEQSCRHIFNLGVLQDARLLCLYRFKLWWMIPRVGNSGSDVPIETQMLLLESKEQAGIDNEESVSYVLLLPVLDGEFRSSLQGNSAKELQVCVESGDPAVVTSESLKAVFMNSGNSPFDLVKESMKILEKHMGTFSLRETKKMPGMLDWFGWCTWDAFYHQVNPQGIKDGLKSLSDGGTPARFLIIDDGWQDVFYEFTKEGEPFVDGSEFGGRLMSIKENSKFSKKKNEALNEEASDLKGFITDIKRTFSLRYVYVWHALMGYWGGFHPDAPDNKKYNSSLRYPVQSPGNLSHMRDTSMDCMEKYGVGIIDPDKISEFYDDLHSYLVSQNVDGVKVDVQNLLETVASGLGGRVLLTRQFQNALENSIAANFEDNGIICCMGQSTDSIYQ
;
A
#
# COMPACT_ATOMS: atom_id res chain seq x y z
N MET A 1 12.77 41.23 -7.42
CA MET A 1 13.53 40.67 -8.56
C MET A 1 14.32 39.46 -8.06
N LYS A 2 13.83 38.25 -8.34
CA LYS A 2 14.59 37.01 -8.11
C LYS A 2 14.80 36.36 -9.48
N THR A 3 16.06 36.20 -9.83
CA THR A 3 16.60 35.68 -11.09
C THR A 3 16.38 34.17 -11.13
N MET A 4 15.67 33.69 -12.16
CA MET A 4 15.53 32.26 -12.48
C MET A 4 16.74 31.84 -13.32
N ILE A 5 17.44 30.78 -12.90
CA ILE A 5 18.50 30.13 -13.69
C ILE A 5 17.87 28.92 -14.38
N CYS A 6 17.78 28.96 -15.72
CA CYS A 6 17.38 27.83 -16.56
C CYS A 6 18.50 26.78 -16.65
N PRO A 7 18.21 25.47 -16.62
CA PRO A 7 19.12 24.45 -17.13
C PRO A 7 18.96 24.26 -18.64
N SER A 8 20.10 24.07 -19.31
CA SER A 8 20.30 23.89 -20.74
C SER A 8 19.69 22.60 -21.32
N ALA A 9 19.23 22.70 -22.56
CA ALA A 9 18.63 21.64 -23.37
C ALA A 9 19.57 20.43 -23.60
N LEU A 10 19.04 19.23 -23.41
CA LEU A 10 19.64 17.96 -23.86
C LEU A 10 19.00 17.55 -25.19
N THR A 11 19.84 17.18 -26.15
CA THR A 11 19.50 16.73 -27.51
C THR A 11 18.96 15.29 -27.49
N PRO A 12 17.98 14.91 -28.35
CA PRO A 12 17.47 13.54 -28.38
C PRO A 12 18.35 12.62 -29.24
N LEU A 13 18.67 11.44 -28.71
CA LEU A 13 19.25 10.29 -29.42
C LEU A 13 18.21 9.66 -30.36
N GLN A 14 18.53 9.51 -31.64
CA GLN A 14 17.75 8.75 -32.61
C GLN A 14 17.93 7.24 -32.40
N LEU A 15 16.81 6.52 -32.24
CA LEU A 15 16.74 5.06 -32.32
C LEU A 15 16.14 4.67 -33.68
N SER A 16 16.92 3.98 -34.51
CA SER A 16 16.49 3.43 -35.79
C SER A 16 15.74 2.11 -35.59
N SER A 17 14.46 2.06 -35.97
CA SER A 17 13.65 0.83 -36.02
C SER A 17 13.68 0.22 -37.43
N SER A 18 14.22 -0.99 -37.58
CA SER A 18 14.09 -1.79 -38.80
C SER A 18 12.82 -2.65 -38.75
N SER A 19 11.84 -2.31 -39.58
CA SER A 19 10.61 -3.09 -39.79
C SER A 19 10.83 -4.19 -40.82
N SER A 20 10.54 -5.45 -40.47
CA SER A 20 10.41 -6.56 -41.43
C SER A 20 8.94 -6.86 -41.69
N SER A 21 8.58 -6.80 -42.97
CA SER A 21 7.23 -6.97 -43.52
C SER A 21 6.81 -8.43 -43.59
N PHE A 22 5.64 -8.76 -43.03
CA PHE A 22 4.95 -10.04 -43.24
C PHE A 22 4.17 -10.01 -44.57
N HIS A 23 4.43 -10.97 -45.45
CA HIS A 23 3.63 -11.22 -46.65
C HIS A 23 2.63 -12.36 -46.38
N ASN A 24 1.34 -12.05 -46.59
CA ASN A 24 0.24 -13.00 -46.65
C ASN A 24 0.33 -13.81 -47.96
N GLN A 25 0.35 -15.15 -47.87
CA GLN A 25 -0.04 -16.01 -48.98
C GLN A 25 -1.07 -17.04 -48.52
N ARG A 26 -2.29 -16.91 -49.05
CA ARG A 26 -3.35 -17.92 -49.03
C ARG A 26 -2.97 -19.04 -50.02
N LEU A 27 -3.10 -20.30 -49.61
CA LEU A 27 -3.04 -21.46 -50.50
C LEU A 27 -4.33 -22.29 -50.38
N PHE A 28 -4.90 -22.54 -51.55
CA PHE A 28 -6.12 -23.32 -51.78
C PHE A 28 -5.87 -24.83 -51.59
N PHE A 29 -6.87 -25.55 -51.07
CA PHE A 29 -6.91 -27.00 -51.07
C PHE A 29 -7.49 -27.55 -52.38
N SER A 30 -6.83 -28.56 -52.97
CA SER A 30 -7.52 -29.63 -53.71
C SER A 30 -6.70 -30.93 -53.75
N LYS A 31 -7.40 -32.03 -54.06
CA LYS A 31 -7.20 -33.45 -53.70
C LYS A 31 -5.95 -34.13 -54.28
N GLY A 32 -5.43 -35.15 -53.58
CA GLY A 32 -4.61 -36.21 -54.19
C GLY A 32 -3.84 -37.07 -53.19
N CYS A 33 -4.28 -38.32 -53.00
CA CYS A 33 -3.67 -39.33 -52.14
C CYS A 33 -2.46 -40.00 -52.83
N LEU A 34 -1.33 -40.19 -52.13
CA LEU A 34 -0.28 -41.13 -52.49
C LEU A 34 0.42 -41.62 -51.22
N PHE A 35 0.19 -42.89 -50.87
CA PHE A 35 0.86 -43.61 -49.79
C PHE A 35 2.28 -44.01 -50.21
N SER A 36 3.26 -43.76 -49.33
CA SER A 36 4.55 -44.47 -49.37
C SER A 36 4.98 -44.83 -47.95
N LYS A 37 5.06 -46.15 -47.70
CA LYS A 37 5.46 -46.76 -46.44
C LYS A 37 6.97 -46.56 -46.23
N LYS A 38 7.36 -45.89 -45.14
CA LYS A 38 8.72 -46.01 -44.58
C LYS A 38 8.64 -46.39 -43.10
N THR A 39 9.42 -47.41 -42.80
CA THR A 39 9.53 -48.17 -41.56
C THR A 39 10.06 -47.29 -40.40
N TRP A 40 9.36 -47.34 -39.26
CA TRP A 40 9.80 -46.72 -38.02
C TRP A 40 10.86 -47.60 -37.34
N LYS A 41 12.07 -47.08 -37.14
CA LYS A 41 13.02 -47.60 -36.16
C LYS A 41 12.72 -46.95 -34.82
N HIS A 42 12.43 -47.76 -33.80
CA HIS A 42 12.29 -47.31 -32.42
C HIS A 42 13.61 -46.71 -31.92
N SER A 43 13.66 -45.38 -31.84
CA SER A 43 14.59 -44.67 -30.98
C SER A 43 13.92 -44.55 -29.62
N SER A 44 14.51 -45.19 -28.61
CA SER A 44 14.14 -44.99 -27.21
C SER A 44 14.47 -43.54 -26.83
N ILE A 45 13.47 -42.66 -26.94
CA ILE A 45 13.53 -41.34 -26.33
C ILE A 45 13.45 -41.57 -24.83
N CYS A 46 14.60 -41.57 -24.17
CA CYS A 46 14.68 -41.48 -22.73
C CYS A 46 14.19 -40.07 -22.37
N LEU A 47 12.90 -39.94 -22.07
CA LEU A 47 12.33 -38.74 -21.48
C LEU A 47 13.00 -38.62 -20.10
N SER A 48 14.09 -37.86 -20.02
CA SER A 48 14.60 -37.42 -18.73
C SER A 48 13.55 -36.45 -18.18
N VAL A 49 12.65 -36.97 -17.35
CA VAL A 49 11.91 -36.13 -16.42
C VAL A 49 12.98 -35.52 -15.52
N ARG A 50 13.38 -34.28 -15.82
CA ARG A 50 14.03 -33.44 -14.81
C ARG A 50 12.99 -33.31 -13.70
N VAL A 51 13.14 -34.14 -12.67
CA VAL A 51 12.48 -33.94 -11.39
C VAL A 51 12.96 -32.56 -10.95
N SER A 52 12.11 -31.55 -11.12
CA SER A 52 12.36 -30.23 -10.56
C SER A 52 12.62 -30.47 -9.08
N ALA A 53 13.81 -30.08 -8.59
CA ALA A 53 14.16 -30.21 -7.19
C ALA A 53 12.98 -29.69 -6.36
N THR A 54 12.46 -30.54 -5.48
CA THR A 54 11.26 -30.22 -4.72
C THR A 54 11.55 -28.97 -3.89
N LYS A 55 10.78 -27.89 -4.13
CA LYS A 55 10.88 -26.67 -3.33
C LYS A 55 10.70 -27.05 -1.87
N THR A 56 11.68 -26.72 -1.04
CA THR A 56 11.67 -27.13 0.36
C THR A 56 12.27 -26.05 1.24
N ILE A 57 11.50 -25.64 2.26
CA ILE A 57 12.01 -24.87 3.41
C ILE A 57 12.07 -25.84 4.60
N THR A 58 13.25 -25.98 5.22
CA THR A 58 13.45 -26.90 6.35
C THR A 58 14.27 -26.25 7.46
N LYS A 59 14.04 -26.69 8.71
CA LYS A 59 14.89 -26.37 9.87
C LYS A 59 15.61 -27.66 10.25
N GLU A 60 16.93 -27.66 10.15
CA GLU A 60 17.78 -28.82 10.47
C GLU A 60 18.87 -28.40 11.46
N GLY A 61 18.82 -28.95 12.67
CA GLY A 61 19.63 -28.45 13.78
C GLY A 61 19.46 -26.93 13.95
N ASN A 62 20.57 -26.21 13.97
CA ASN A 62 20.59 -24.76 14.14
C ASN A 62 20.66 -24.01 12.79
N SER A 63 20.14 -24.60 11.71
CA SER A 63 20.14 -23.99 10.37
C SER A 63 18.76 -23.99 9.75
N LEU A 64 18.38 -22.86 9.17
CA LEU A 64 17.18 -22.72 8.33
C LEU A 64 17.63 -22.78 6.88
N ARG A 65 17.05 -23.72 6.13
CA ARG A 65 17.49 -24.08 4.78
C ARG A 65 16.39 -23.86 3.76
N ALA A 66 16.79 -23.46 2.55
CA ALA A 66 15.95 -23.43 1.37
C ALA A 66 16.61 -24.27 0.27
N ASN A 67 15.91 -25.26 -0.26
CA ASN A 67 16.42 -26.21 -1.26
C ASN A 67 17.78 -26.81 -0.87
N ASN A 68 17.88 -27.29 0.37
CA ASN A 68 19.11 -27.83 0.98
C ASN A 68 20.30 -26.86 1.08
N LYS A 69 20.07 -25.55 1.02
CA LYS A 69 21.11 -24.54 1.27
C LYS A 69 20.81 -23.75 2.53
N ASN A 70 21.83 -23.49 3.33
CA ASN A 70 21.69 -22.68 4.53
C ASN A 70 21.35 -21.24 4.11
N VAL A 71 20.24 -20.73 4.64
CA VAL A 71 19.80 -19.34 4.51
C VAL A 71 20.17 -18.59 5.79
N LEU A 72 19.89 -19.20 6.94
CA LEU A 72 20.28 -18.70 8.26
C LEU A 72 21.00 -19.80 9.02
N THR A 73 22.03 -19.41 9.76
CA THR A 73 22.75 -20.27 10.71
C THR A 73 22.49 -19.80 12.13
N ASN A 74 22.89 -20.58 13.15
CA ASN A 74 22.65 -20.28 14.56
C ASN A 74 21.17 -19.97 14.87
N VAL A 75 20.26 -20.69 14.21
CA VAL A 75 18.82 -20.58 14.45
C VAL A 75 18.50 -21.08 15.86
N PRO A 76 17.87 -20.26 16.73
CA PRO A 76 17.54 -20.67 18.09
C PRO A 76 16.51 -21.82 18.17
N ASP A 77 16.49 -22.51 19.31
CA ASP A 77 15.60 -23.65 19.55
C ASP A 77 14.11 -23.25 19.57
N ASN A 78 13.80 -22.07 20.11
CA ASN A 78 12.43 -21.56 20.19
C ASN A 78 11.84 -21.11 18.84
N VAL A 79 12.63 -21.05 17.77
CA VAL A 79 12.13 -20.78 16.41
C VAL A 79 11.36 -21.99 15.90
N VAL A 80 10.10 -21.78 15.54
CA VAL A 80 9.21 -22.83 15.02
C VAL A 80 9.06 -22.68 13.52
N LEU A 81 9.18 -23.81 12.80
CA LEU A 81 8.90 -23.89 11.36
C LEU A 81 7.60 -24.67 11.16
N THR A 82 6.66 -24.06 10.44
CA THR A 82 5.38 -24.67 10.07
C THR A 82 5.33 -24.84 8.53
N PRO A 83 5.65 -26.04 8.00
CA PRO A 83 5.68 -26.28 6.56
C PRO A 83 4.30 -26.18 5.88
N SER A 84 4.28 -25.74 4.62
CA SER A 84 3.11 -25.79 3.74
C SER A 84 3.27 -26.87 2.66
N VAL A 85 2.16 -27.36 2.12
CA VAL A 85 2.12 -28.43 1.11
C VAL A 85 2.80 -28.02 -0.21
N ASP A 86 2.83 -26.73 -0.52
CA ASP A 86 3.43 -26.15 -1.72
C ASP A 86 4.97 -25.97 -1.65
N GLY A 87 5.59 -26.35 -0.52
CA GLY A 87 7.04 -26.26 -0.31
C GLY A 87 7.50 -24.95 0.33
N SER A 88 6.60 -23.98 0.52
CA SER A 88 6.82 -22.83 1.43
C SER A 88 6.67 -23.23 2.90
N ALA A 89 6.96 -22.30 3.80
CA ALA A 89 6.73 -22.49 5.22
C ALA A 89 6.46 -21.16 5.92
N PHE A 90 5.82 -21.23 7.08
CA PHE A 90 5.78 -20.14 8.03
C PHE A 90 6.86 -20.33 9.11
N VAL A 91 7.47 -19.24 9.53
CA VAL A 91 8.43 -19.21 10.63
C VAL A 91 7.91 -18.31 11.73
N GLY A 92 8.06 -18.79 12.97
CA GLY A 92 7.56 -18.14 14.16
C GLY A 92 8.40 -18.47 15.38
N ALA A 93 7.91 -18.13 16.56
CA ALA A 93 8.54 -18.48 17.83
C ALA A 93 7.50 -18.59 18.96
N THR A 94 7.94 -19.23 20.05
CA THR A 94 7.24 -19.30 21.32
C THR A 94 8.08 -18.66 22.43
N TRP A 95 7.41 -18.18 23.47
CA TRP A 95 8.00 -17.52 24.64
C TRP A 95 7.32 -18.01 25.92
N ASP A 96 8.04 -17.92 27.04
CA ASP A 96 7.47 -18.22 28.36
C ASP A 96 6.61 -17.06 28.89
N GLU A 97 6.91 -15.84 28.45
CA GLU A 97 6.21 -14.63 28.88
C GLU A 97 5.15 -14.17 27.88
N GLN A 98 4.07 -13.58 28.41
CA GLN A 98 3.09 -12.88 27.60
C GLN A 98 3.50 -11.41 27.43
N SER A 99 3.49 -10.93 26.20
CA SER A 99 3.77 -9.53 25.89
C SER A 99 2.97 -9.07 24.66
N CYS A 100 2.69 -7.77 24.59
CA CYS A 100 2.14 -7.12 23.40
C CYS A 100 3.21 -6.90 22.32
N ARG A 101 4.48 -7.16 22.66
CA ARG A 101 5.63 -6.97 21.78
C ARG A 101 6.74 -7.96 22.10
N HIS A 102 7.14 -8.73 21.09
CA HIS A 102 8.27 -9.66 21.14
C HIS A 102 9.30 -9.32 20.05
N ILE A 103 10.58 -9.41 20.38
CA ILE A 103 11.66 -9.45 19.38
C ILE A 103 12.42 -10.76 19.59
N PHE A 104 12.61 -11.53 18.53
CA PHE A 104 13.38 -12.77 18.59
C PHE A 104 14.35 -12.89 17.43
N ASN A 105 15.45 -13.61 17.68
CA ASN A 105 16.45 -13.91 16.66
C ASN A 105 15.98 -15.06 15.78
N LEU A 106 16.00 -14.86 14.46
CA LEU A 106 15.74 -15.90 13.46
C LEU A 106 17.00 -16.69 13.13
N GLY A 107 18.17 -16.07 13.28
CA GLY A 107 19.49 -16.64 13.01
C GLY A 107 20.44 -15.61 12.38
N VAL A 108 21.67 -16.02 12.13
CA VAL A 108 22.70 -15.21 11.47
C VAL A 108 22.51 -15.27 9.96
N LEU A 109 22.42 -14.09 9.33
CA LEU A 109 22.40 -13.91 7.89
C LEU A 109 23.73 -13.31 7.45
N GLN A 110 24.51 -14.06 6.68
CA GLN A 110 25.83 -13.61 6.22
C GLN A 110 26.09 -14.05 4.78
N ASP A 111 26.89 -13.25 4.07
CA ASP A 111 27.36 -13.51 2.71
C ASP A 111 26.19 -13.74 1.72
N ALA A 112 25.10 -13.01 1.93
CA ALA A 112 23.85 -13.13 1.18
C ALA A 112 23.48 -11.79 0.55
N ARG A 113 23.49 -11.72 -0.79
CA ARG A 113 22.99 -10.54 -1.51
C ARG A 113 21.51 -10.39 -1.25
N LEU A 114 21.10 -9.24 -0.73
CA LEU A 114 19.73 -8.99 -0.30
C LEU A 114 19.13 -7.71 -0.87
N LEU A 115 17.82 -7.72 -1.01
CA LEU A 115 16.95 -6.57 -1.27
C LEU A 115 15.86 -6.55 -0.20
N CYS A 116 15.76 -5.46 0.55
CA CYS A 116 14.70 -5.19 1.52
C CYS A 116 13.75 -4.13 0.99
N LEU A 117 12.46 -4.22 1.34
CA LEU A 117 11.56 -3.07 1.39
C LEU A 117 11.25 -2.79 2.85
N TYR A 118 11.60 -1.59 3.33
CA TYR A 118 11.41 -1.19 4.72
C TYR A 118 10.71 0.15 4.81
N ARG A 119 9.95 0.34 5.89
CA ARG A 119 9.32 1.63 6.18
C ARG A 119 10.36 2.57 6.79
N PHE A 120 10.68 3.66 6.09
CA PHE A 120 11.60 4.69 6.59
C PHE A 120 10.86 5.83 7.31
N LYS A 121 9.53 5.84 7.19
CA LYS A 121 8.56 6.70 7.88
C LYS A 121 7.26 5.92 8.12
N LEU A 122 6.33 6.48 8.89
CA LEU A 122 5.02 5.86 9.13
C LEU A 122 4.28 5.53 7.81
N TRP A 123 4.38 6.41 6.83
CA TRP A 123 3.58 6.35 5.61
C TRP A 123 4.21 5.57 4.45
N TRP A 124 5.55 5.50 4.42
CA TRP A 124 6.30 5.21 3.20
C TRP A 124 7.41 4.17 3.38
N MET A 125 7.55 3.33 2.35
CA MET A 125 8.61 2.36 2.18
C MET A 125 9.60 2.77 1.10
N ILE A 126 10.86 2.37 1.27
CA ILE A 126 11.91 2.45 0.25
C ILE A 126 12.72 1.16 0.19
N PRO A 127 13.37 0.86 -0.94
CA PRO A 127 14.26 -0.28 -1.03
C PRO A 127 15.61 -0.03 -0.34
N ARG A 128 16.23 -1.10 0.14
CA ARG A 128 17.65 -1.15 0.52
C ARG A 128 18.29 -2.44 0.03
N VAL A 129 19.54 -2.36 -0.40
CA VAL A 129 20.35 -3.54 -0.74
C VAL A 129 21.48 -3.73 0.27
N GLY A 130 21.95 -4.97 0.43
CA GLY A 130 22.99 -5.33 1.39
C GLY A 130 23.57 -6.71 1.16
N ASN A 131 24.38 -7.17 2.11
CA ASN A 131 25.04 -8.49 2.03
C ASN A 131 24.96 -9.31 3.33
N SER A 132 24.32 -8.81 4.39
CA SER A 132 24.24 -9.48 5.69
C SER A 132 23.06 -8.99 6.55
N GLY A 133 22.79 -9.69 7.66
CA GLY A 133 21.73 -9.32 8.60
C GLY A 133 21.83 -7.88 9.09
N SER A 134 23.04 -7.35 9.29
CA SER A 134 23.23 -5.96 9.73
C SER A 134 22.78 -4.90 8.72
N ASP A 135 22.58 -5.28 7.46
CA ASP A 135 22.09 -4.38 6.42
C ASP A 135 20.55 -4.32 6.35
N VAL A 136 19.85 -5.19 7.08
CA VAL A 136 18.38 -5.22 7.13
C VAL A 136 17.87 -4.13 8.09
N PRO A 137 17.21 -3.07 7.60
CA PRO A 137 16.70 -2.02 8.47
C PRO A 137 15.59 -2.53 9.38
N ILE A 138 15.41 -1.87 10.53
CA ILE A 138 14.20 -2.02 11.36
C ILE A 138 12.97 -1.71 10.49
N GLU A 139 11.81 -2.31 10.78
CA GLU A 139 10.58 -2.14 9.98
C GLU A 139 10.68 -2.62 8.52
N THR A 140 11.47 -3.67 8.27
CA THR A 140 11.49 -4.35 6.96
C THR A 140 10.26 -5.24 6.79
N GLN A 141 9.50 -5.02 5.71
CA GLN A 141 8.25 -5.75 5.38
C GLN A 141 8.41 -6.73 4.21
N MET A 142 9.56 -6.75 3.55
CA MET A 142 9.91 -7.74 2.54
C MET A 142 11.43 -7.91 2.53
N LEU A 143 11.91 -9.15 2.53
CA LEU A 143 13.31 -9.47 2.34
C LEU A 143 13.44 -10.52 1.23
N LEU A 144 14.17 -10.18 0.17
CA LEU A 144 14.50 -11.07 -0.93
C LEU A 144 16.01 -11.34 -0.90
N LEU A 145 16.37 -12.62 -0.86
CA LEU A 145 17.74 -13.10 -0.83
C LEU A 145 18.08 -13.77 -2.15
N GLU A 146 19.24 -13.45 -2.71
CA GLU A 146 19.83 -14.19 -3.82
C GLU A 146 20.75 -15.28 -3.26
N SER A 147 20.51 -16.52 -3.66
CA SER A 147 21.31 -17.68 -3.33
C SER A 147 21.94 -18.23 -4.61
N LYS A 148 23.26 -18.09 -4.74
CA LYS A 148 23.99 -18.68 -5.87
C LYS A 148 24.18 -20.18 -5.65
N GLU A 149 23.94 -21.01 -6.66
CA GLU A 149 24.46 -22.38 -6.65
C GLU A 149 25.96 -22.32 -6.93
N GLN A 150 26.76 -22.99 -6.09
CA GLN A 150 28.12 -23.32 -6.51
C GLN A 150 28.00 -24.24 -7.72
N ALA A 151 28.61 -23.86 -8.84
CA ALA A 151 28.65 -24.67 -10.03
C ALA A 151 29.20 -26.06 -9.67
N GLY A 152 28.37 -27.09 -9.87
CA GLY A 152 28.89 -28.45 -9.98
C GLY A 152 29.83 -28.53 -11.19
N ILE A 153 30.72 -29.52 -11.20
CA ILE A 153 31.78 -29.71 -12.21
C ILE A 153 31.26 -29.65 -13.67
N ASP A 154 29.95 -29.85 -13.90
CA ASP A 154 29.29 -29.84 -15.21
C ASP A 154 28.02 -28.95 -15.33
N ASN A 155 27.71 -28.06 -14.36
CA ASN A 155 26.48 -27.25 -14.39
C ASN A 155 26.75 -25.74 -14.43
N GLU A 156 26.04 -25.02 -15.30
CA GLU A 156 25.97 -23.54 -15.29
C GLU A 156 25.55 -23.02 -13.90
N GLU A 157 26.06 -21.85 -13.52
CA GLU A 157 25.62 -21.15 -12.30
C GLU A 157 24.10 -20.94 -12.36
N SER A 158 23.38 -21.64 -11.49
CA SER A 158 21.93 -21.47 -11.35
C SER A 158 21.66 -20.59 -10.11
N VAL A 159 20.95 -19.48 -10.34
CA VAL A 159 20.61 -18.52 -9.29
C VAL A 159 19.23 -18.87 -8.75
N SER A 160 19.13 -19.07 -7.43
CA SER A 160 17.86 -19.21 -6.73
C SER A 160 17.63 -18.02 -5.81
N TYR A 161 16.39 -17.85 -5.40
CA TYR A 161 15.94 -16.77 -4.53
C TYR A 161 15.14 -17.32 -3.36
N VAL A 162 15.26 -16.67 -2.22
CA VAL A 162 14.46 -16.92 -1.02
C VAL A 162 13.74 -15.62 -0.66
N LEU A 163 12.43 -15.69 -0.52
CA LEU A 163 11.59 -14.57 -0.14
C LEU A 163 11.10 -14.78 1.30
N LEU A 164 11.24 -13.74 2.11
CA LEU A 164 10.69 -13.65 3.46
C LEU A 164 9.70 -12.49 3.49
N LEU A 165 8.45 -12.78 3.86
CA LEU A 165 7.37 -11.82 4.02
C LEU A 165 6.85 -11.89 5.45
N PRO A 166 7.14 -10.90 6.31
CA PRO A 166 6.43 -10.74 7.57
C PRO A 166 4.94 -10.59 7.31
N VAL A 167 4.12 -11.35 8.05
CA VAL A 167 2.66 -11.36 7.88
C VAL A 167 1.96 -11.10 9.22
N LEU A 168 0.62 -11.11 9.17
CA LEU A 168 -0.23 -11.03 10.35
C LEU A 168 -0.44 -12.42 10.94
N ASP A 169 -0.42 -12.51 12.27
CA ASP A 169 -0.73 -13.72 13.03
C ASP A 169 -1.71 -13.38 14.15
N GLY A 170 -3.00 -13.64 13.90
CA GLY A 170 -4.07 -13.14 14.75
C GLY A 170 -4.12 -11.60 14.77
N GLU A 171 -3.97 -11.03 15.96
CA GLU A 171 -3.98 -9.57 16.20
C GLU A 171 -2.57 -8.96 16.25
N PHE A 172 -1.56 -9.70 15.81
CA PHE A 172 -0.16 -9.28 15.80
C PHE A 172 0.36 -9.09 14.39
N ARG A 173 1.13 -8.02 14.20
CA ARG A 173 1.84 -7.73 12.95
C ARG A 173 3.33 -7.97 13.15
N SER A 174 3.96 -8.52 12.11
CA SER A 174 5.40 -8.80 12.12
C SER A 174 6.19 -7.85 11.22
N SER A 175 7.45 -7.57 11.60
CA SER A 175 8.48 -6.95 10.74
C SER A 175 9.84 -7.58 10.96
N LEU A 176 10.74 -7.44 9.99
CA LEU A 176 12.15 -7.85 10.12
C LEU A 176 13.02 -6.68 10.54
N GLN A 177 14.11 -7.01 11.22
CA GLN A 177 15.19 -6.08 11.52
C GLN A 177 16.53 -6.81 11.63
N GLY A 178 17.61 -6.09 11.35
CA GLY A 178 18.98 -6.53 11.53
C GLY A 178 19.62 -5.98 12.80
N ASN A 179 20.69 -6.62 13.27
CA ASN A 179 21.54 -6.07 14.33
C ASN A 179 23.03 -6.12 13.98
N SER A 180 23.87 -5.54 14.85
CA SER A 180 25.33 -5.47 14.65
C SER A 180 26.04 -6.83 14.65
N ALA A 181 25.40 -7.87 15.20
CA ALA A 181 25.88 -9.24 15.17
C ALA A 181 25.49 -10.00 13.88
N LYS A 182 24.92 -9.30 12.88
CA LYS A 182 24.40 -9.86 11.63
C LYS A 182 23.26 -10.84 11.83
N GLU A 183 22.59 -10.77 12.98
CA GLU A 183 21.40 -11.57 13.24
C GLU A 183 20.22 -10.90 12.55
N LEU A 184 19.42 -11.71 11.86
CA LEU A 184 18.10 -11.35 11.41
C LEU A 184 17.14 -11.59 12.56
N GLN A 185 16.38 -10.57 12.94
CA GLN A 185 15.39 -10.62 14.01
C GLN A 185 14.00 -10.34 13.44
N VAL A 186 12.99 -10.84 14.14
CA VAL A 186 11.58 -10.57 13.85
C VAL A 186 11.00 -9.82 15.04
N CYS A 187 10.33 -8.70 14.77
CA CYS A 187 9.51 -7.98 15.74
C CYS A 187 8.04 -8.37 15.51
N VAL A 188 7.35 -8.80 16.57
CA VAL A 188 5.93 -9.15 16.56
C VAL A 188 5.23 -8.24 17.56
N GLU A 189 4.26 -7.43 17.12
CA GLU A 189 3.58 -6.48 18.00
C GLU A 189 2.10 -6.28 17.68
N SER A 190 1.28 -6.12 18.72
CA SER A 190 -0.15 -5.80 18.62
C SER A 190 -0.45 -4.31 18.66
N GLY A 191 0.47 -3.48 19.19
CA GLY A 191 0.23 -2.05 19.41
C GLY A 191 -0.74 -1.73 20.55
N ASP A 192 -1.15 -2.72 21.35
CA ASP A 192 -2.03 -2.55 22.50
C ASP A 192 -1.49 -3.34 23.70
N PRO A 193 -1.14 -2.70 24.83
CA PRO A 193 -0.65 -3.38 26.03
C PRO A 193 -1.58 -4.45 26.60
N ALA A 194 -2.89 -4.39 26.31
CA ALA A 194 -3.85 -5.39 26.74
C ALA A 194 -3.92 -6.62 25.81
N VAL A 195 -3.42 -6.50 24.58
CA VAL A 195 -3.41 -7.59 23.59
C VAL A 195 -2.04 -8.24 23.60
N VAL A 196 -1.92 -9.31 24.40
CA VAL A 196 -0.66 -10.01 24.66
C VAL A 196 -0.68 -11.43 24.11
N THR A 197 0.49 -11.94 23.72
CA THR A 197 0.69 -13.33 23.30
C THR A 197 1.97 -13.89 23.89
N SER A 198 2.06 -15.21 23.98
CA SER A 198 3.28 -15.98 24.26
C SER A 198 3.71 -16.84 23.06
N GLU A 199 3.05 -16.69 21.91
CA GLU A 199 3.43 -17.36 20.67
C GLU A 199 3.04 -16.56 19.42
N SER A 200 3.81 -16.74 18.36
CA SER A 200 3.42 -16.39 17.00
C SER A 200 4.07 -17.40 16.06
N LEU A 201 3.27 -18.33 15.54
CA LEU A 201 3.74 -19.45 14.72
C LEU A 201 3.79 -19.10 13.24
N LYS A 202 3.15 -18.00 12.84
CA LYS A 202 3.04 -17.57 11.44
C LYS A 202 3.69 -16.22 11.15
N ALA A 203 4.56 -15.71 12.03
CA ALA A 203 5.14 -14.37 11.92
C ALA A 203 5.74 -14.03 10.54
N VAL A 204 6.44 -14.97 9.90
CA VAL A 204 7.10 -14.75 8.60
C VAL A 204 6.79 -15.89 7.64
N PHE A 205 6.25 -15.56 6.46
CA PHE A 205 6.12 -16.50 5.35
C PHE A 205 7.42 -16.59 4.56
N MET A 206 7.86 -17.80 4.25
CA MET A 206 9.08 -18.09 3.52
C MET A 206 8.83 -18.97 2.30
N ASN A 207 9.38 -18.58 1.15
CA ASN A 207 9.28 -19.33 -0.09
C ASN A 207 10.58 -19.24 -0.92
N SER A 208 10.76 -20.15 -1.87
CA SER A 208 11.91 -20.15 -2.77
C SER A 208 11.56 -20.39 -4.24
N GLY A 209 12.42 -19.92 -5.14
CA GLY A 209 12.25 -20.07 -6.59
C GLY A 209 13.43 -19.53 -7.39
N ASN A 210 13.41 -19.74 -8.71
CA ASN A 210 14.53 -19.37 -9.59
C ASN A 210 14.32 -18.02 -10.31
N SER A 211 13.16 -17.41 -10.12
CA SER A 211 12.77 -16.12 -10.69
C SER A 211 12.21 -15.27 -9.55
N PRO A 212 12.78 -14.08 -9.26
CA PRO A 212 12.30 -13.27 -8.15
C PRO A 212 10.90 -12.70 -8.44
N PHE A 213 10.58 -12.46 -9.72
CA PHE A 213 9.27 -11.97 -10.14
C PHE A 213 8.17 -13.02 -9.98
N ASP A 214 8.43 -14.26 -10.40
CA ASP A 214 7.47 -15.34 -10.23
C ASP A 214 7.37 -15.76 -8.77
N LEU A 215 8.48 -15.72 -8.03
CA LEU A 215 8.49 -16.01 -6.59
C LEU A 215 7.57 -15.08 -5.83
N VAL A 216 7.63 -13.77 -6.07
CA VAL A 216 6.72 -12.80 -5.43
C VAL A 216 5.27 -13.09 -5.81
N LYS A 217 4.97 -13.26 -7.10
CA LYS A 217 3.59 -13.54 -7.57
C LYS A 217 3.00 -14.80 -6.96
N GLU A 218 3.74 -15.90 -6.98
CA GLU A 218 3.26 -17.18 -6.43
C GLU A 218 3.16 -17.13 -4.91
N SER A 219 4.07 -16.44 -4.22
CA SER A 219 4.00 -16.25 -2.77
C SER A 219 2.74 -15.48 -2.37
N MET A 220 2.39 -14.41 -3.09
CA MET A 220 1.17 -13.66 -2.81
C MET A 220 -0.10 -14.48 -3.07
N LYS A 221 -0.12 -15.35 -4.10
CA LYS A 221 -1.23 -16.30 -4.33
C LYS A 221 -1.37 -17.35 -3.22
N ILE A 222 -0.25 -17.81 -2.67
CA ILE A 222 -0.24 -18.75 -1.55
C ILE A 222 -0.79 -18.04 -0.30
N LEU A 223 -0.30 -16.83 -0.01
CA LEU A 223 -0.77 -16.02 1.12
C LEU A 223 -2.25 -15.66 1.02
N GLU A 224 -2.76 -15.30 -0.16
CA GLU A 224 -4.19 -15.01 -0.38
C GLU A 224 -5.05 -16.20 0.10
N LYS A 225 -4.66 -17.43 -0.23
CA LYS A 225 -5.38 -18.64 0.17
C LYS A 225 -5.26 -18.97 1.66
N HIS A 226 -4.09 -18.74 2.25
CA HIS A 226 -3.84 -19.04 3.67
C HIS A 226 -4.49 -18.02 4.60
N MET A 227 -4.47 -16.75 4.22
CA MET A 227 -4.99 -15.66 5.06
C MET A 227 -6.47 -15.42 4.82
N GLY A 228 -6.93 -15.46 3.56
CA GLY A 228 -8.34 -15.30 3.20
C GLY A 228 -8.93 -13.92 3.49
N THR A 229 -8.08 -12.92 3.71
CA THR A 229 -8.48 -11.54 4.06
C THR A 229 -8.38 -10.60 2.86
N PHE A 230 -7.29 -10.69 2.09
CA PHE A 230 -7.08 -9.82 0.92
C PHE A 230 -7.35 -10.55 -0.40
N SER A 231 -7.43 -9.78 -1.50
CA SER A 231 -7.47 -10.30 -2.88
C SER A 231 -6.37 -9.71 -3.75
N LEU A 232 -5.87 -10.51 -4.69
CA LEU A 232 -4.85 -10.07 -5.65
C LEU A 232 -5.40 -9.12 -6.71
N ARG A 233 -4.51 -8.26 -7.26
CA ARG A 233 -4.89 -7.31 -8.32
C ARG A 233 -5.49 -8.02 -9.53
N GLU A 234 -4.99 -9.20 -9.89
CA GLU A 234 -5.42 -9.96 -11.07
C GLU A 234 -6.87 -10.47 -10.96
N THR A 235 -7.45 -10.53 -9.76
CA THR A 235 -8.84 -10.94 -9.52
C THR A 235 -9.77 -9.77 -9.23
N LYS A 236 -9.23 -8.56 -9.06
CA LYS A 236 -9.99 -7.32 -8.81
C LYS A 236 -10.51 -6.71 -10.13
N LYS A 237 -11.68 -6.06 -10.07
CA LYS A 237 -12.19 -5.23 -11.17
C LYS A 237 -11.27 -4.03 -11.35
N MET A 238 -10.75 -3.83 -12.54
CA MET A 238 -9.99 -2.62 -12.88
C MET A 238 -10.94 -1.42 -12.96
N PRO A 239 -10.70 -0.32 -12.23
CA PRO A 239 -11.57 0.86 -12.27
C PRO A 239 -11.38 1.62 -13.59
N GLY A 240 -12.47 2.09 -14.18
CA GLY A 240 -12.45 2.76 -15.49
C GLY A 240 -11.70 4.09 -15.52
N MET A 241 -11.42 4.69 -14.36
CA MET A 241 -10.59 5.91 -14.27
C MET A 241 -9.16 5.71 -14.79
N LEU A 242 -8.65 4.48 -14.79
CA LEU A 242 -7.29 4.15 -15.26
C LEU A 242 -7.11 4.31 -16.78
N ASP A 243 -8.20 4.38 -17.54
CA ASP A 243 -8.15 4.61 -18.99
C ASP A 243 -7.93 6.08 -19.36
N TRP A 244 -7.90 6.98 -18.37
CA TRP A 244 -7.93 8.43 -18.59
C TRP A 244 -6.71 9.13 -17.99
N PHE A 245 -6.18 10.11 -18.71
CA PHE A 245 -5.25 11.08 -18.14
C PHE A 245 -5.98 11.87 -17.04
N GLY A 246 -5.41 11.79 -15.82
CA GLY A 246 -5.95 12.42 -14.62
C GLY A 246 -5.12 13.60 -14.13
N TRP A 247 -5.78 14.55 -13.48
CA TRP A 247 -5.13 15.66 -12.79
C TRP A 247 -5.55 15.69 -11.31
N CYS A 248 -4.58 15.80 -10.41
CA CYS A 248 -4.79 15.99 -8.98
C CYS A 248 -4.45 17.43 -8.60
N THR A 249 -5.30 18.08 -7.81
CA THR A 249 -5.18 19.50 -7.48
C THR A 249 -4.10 19.81 -6.43
N TRP A 250 -3.52 18.81 -5.76
CA TRP A 250 -2.64 19.00 -4.60
C TRP A 250 -1.44 19.91 -4.89
N ASP A 251 -0.55 19.54 -5.81
CA ASP A 251 0.66 20.32 -6.10
C ASP A 251 0.38 21.67 -6.77
N ALA A 252 -0.86 21.89 -7.23
CA ALA A 252 -1.28 23.15 -7.84
C ALA A 252 -1.74 24.18 -6.79
N PHE A 253 -2.37 23.73 -5.70
CA PHE A 253 -3.03 24.65 -4.76
C PHE A 253 -2.78 24.37 -3.28
N TYR A 254 -2.31 23.16 -2.92
CA TYR A 254 -2.38 22.66 -1.55
C TYR A 254 -3.78 22.92 -0.96
N HIS A 255 -3.88 23.38 0.29
CA HIS A 255 -5.14 23.71 0.95
C HIS A 255 -5.95 24.85 0.28
N GLN A 256 -5.38 25.59 -0.69
CA GLN A 256 -6.03 26.73 -1.35
C GLN A 256 -6.87 26.35 -2.57
N VAL A 257 -7.10 25.05 -2.80
CA VAL A 257 -7.96 24.56 -3.88
C VAL A 257 -9.35 25.22 -3.83
N ASN A 258 -9.85 25.66 -4.98
CA ASN A 258 -11.13 26.36 -5.10
C ASN A 258 -11.73 26.17 -6.51
N PRO A 259 -13.05 26.42 -6.69
CA PRO A 259 -13.73 26.21 -7.96
C PRO A 259 -13.10 26.92 -9.17
N GLN A 260 -12.65 28.17 -8.99
CA GLN A 260 -12.08 28.95 -10.09
C GLN A 260 -10.73 28.38 -10.53
N GLY A 261 -9.84 28.09 -9.57
CA GLY A 261 -8.54 27.47 -9.85
C GLY A 261 -8.66 26.13 -10.58
N ILE A 262 -9.65 25.31 -10.20
CA ILE A 262 -9.93 24.04 -10.90
C ILE A 262 -10.36 24.28 -12.35
N LYS A 263 -11.29 25.22 -12.59
CA LYS A 263 -11.74 25.57 -13.96
C LYS A 263 -10.59 26.06 -14.82
N ASP A 264 -9.74 26.93 -14.27
CA ASP A 264 -8.59 27.47 -14.98
C ASP A 264 -7.54 26.40 -15.30
N GLY A 265 -7.27 25.47 -14.36
CA GLY A 265 -6.38 24.34 -14.59
C GLY A 265 -6.89 23.37 -15.66
N LEU A 266 -8.17 22.99 -15.61
CA LEU A 266 -8.80 22.13 -16.62
C LEU A 266 -8.81 22.80 -18.01
N LYS A 267 -9.06 24.11 -18.05
CA LYS A 267 -8.97 24.90 -19.28
C LYS A 267 -7.54 24.93 -19.82
N SER A 268 -6.55 25.20 -18.97
CA SER A 268 -5.14 25.22 -19.38
C SER A 268 -4.68 23.87 -19.95
N LEU A 269 -5.06 22.75 -19.34
CA LEU A 269 -4.74 21.41 -19.83
C LEU A 269 -5.42 21.12 -21.18
N SER A 270 -6.67 21.57 -21.34
CA SER A 270 -7.42 21.44 -22.60
C SER A 270 -6.81 22.28 -23.72
N ASP A 271 -6.50 23.55 -23.44
CA ASP A 271 -5.86 24.47 -24.39
C ASP A 271 -4.46 23.98 -24.79
N GLY A 272 -3.76 23.31 -23.87
CA GLY A 272 -2.48 22.63 -24.11
C GLY A 272 -2.58 21.31 -24.88
N GLY A 273 -3.76 20.91 -25.34
CA GLY A 273 -3.98 19.70 -26.13
C GLY A 273 -3.97 18.39 -25.33
N THR A 274 -3.92 18.45 -24.00
CA THR A 274 -3.89 17.28 -23.10
C THR A 274 -5.02 17.37 -22.07
N PRO A 275 -6.29 17.36 -22.50
CA PRO A 275 -7.42 17.56 -21.60
C PRO A 275 -7.49 16.44 -20.55
N ALA A 276 -7.49 16.81 -19.27
CA ALA A 276 -7.77 15.87 -18.19
C ALA A 276 -9.21 15.36 -18.30
N ARG A 277 -9.39 14.05 -18.23
CA ARG A 277 -10.70 13.38 -18.21
C ARG A 277 -10.98 12.72 -16.85
N PHE A 278 -10.01 12.75 -15.95
CA PHE A 278 -10.14 12.38 -14.56
C PHE A 278 -9.62 13.53 -13.70
N LEU A 279 -10.36 13.91 -12.65
CA LEU A 279 -9.96 14.94 -11.68
C LEU A 279 -9.97 14.35 -10.28
N ILE A 280 -8.95 14.65 -9.48
CA ILE A 280 -8.99 14.49 -8.02
C ILE A 280 -9.01 15.89 -7.41
N ILE A 281 -10.11 16.25 -6.75
CA ILE A 281 -10.16 17.42 -5.87
C ILE A 281 -9.51 16.99 -4.55
N ASP A 282 -8.23 17.30 -4.44
CA ASP A 282 -7.40 16.94 -3.29
C ASP A 282 -7.66 17.85 -2.08
N ASP A 283 -6.86 17.68 -1.02
CA ASP A 283 -7.09 18.32 0.27
C ASP A 283 -7.27 19.86 0.18
N GLY A 284 -8.18 20.37 1.00
CA GLY A 284 -8.60 21.76 1.10
C GLY A 284 -10.08 22.00 0.78
N TRP A 285 -10.85 21.00 0.34
CA TRP A 285 -12.29 21.16 0.05
C TRP A 285 -13.21 20.91 1.26
N GLN A 286 -12.74 20.15 2.27
CA GLN A 286 -13.50 19.79 3.47
C GLN A 286 -13.65 20.96 4.45
N ASP A 287 -14.70 20.93 5.28
CA ASP A 287 -14.89 21.86 6.39
C ASP A 287 -14.06 21.45 7.61
N VAL A 288 -13.01 22.23 7.90
CA VAL A 288 -11.95 21.88 8.85
C VAL A 288 -11.68 23.04 9.79
N PHE A 289 -11.60 22.74 11.08
CA PHE A 289 -11.16 23.68 12.09
C PHE A 289 -9.69 23.47 12.45
N TYR A 290 -8.90 24.53 12.38
CA TYR A 290 -7.50 24.55 12.76
C TYR A 290 -7.35 25.27 14.11
N GLU A 291 -7.63 24.55 15.19
CA GLU A 291 -7.61 25.07 16.56
C GLU A 291 -6.29 25.78 16.92
N PHE A 292 -5.19 25.31 16.32
CA PHE A 292 -3.83 25.70 16.69
C PHE A 292 -3.24 26.79 15.79
N THR A 293 -3.97 27.23 14.76
CA THR A 293 -3.62 28.43 14.00
C THR A 293 -4.46 29.60 14.49
N LYS A 294 -3.86 30.47 15.31
CA LYS A 294 -4.51 31.68 15.83
C LYS A 294 -4.21 32.87 14.94
N GLU A 295 -5.24 33.68 14.71
CA GLU A 295 -5.09 34.93 13.96
C GLU A 295 -4.06 35.85 14.63
N GLY A 296 -3.07 36.31 13.85
CA GLY A 296 -1.99 37.17 14.34
C GLY A 296 -0.78 36.44 14.93
N GLU A 297 -0.83 35.12 15.10
CA GLU A 297 0.34 34.32 15.50
C GLU A 297 1.12 33.81 14.29
N PRO A 298 2.47 33.67 14.39
CA PRO A 298 3.26 33.06 13.32
C PRO A 298 2.80 31.63 13.04
N PHE A 299 2.73 31.28 11.76
CA PHE A 299 2.49 29.90 11.35
C PHE A 299 3.58 28.98 11.92
N VAL A 300 3.15 27.95 12.64
CA VAL A 300 4.03 26.90 13.14
C VAL A 300 4.05 25.78 12.11
N ASP A 301 5.22 25.53 11.54
CA ASP A 301 5.42 24.45 10.57
C ASP A 301 4.92 23.11 11.11
N GLY A 302 4.12 22.40 10.31
CA GLY A 302 3.46 21.14 10.66
C GLY A 302 2.15 21.29 11.43
N SER A 303 1.73 22.49 11.88
CA SER A 303 0.46 22.67 12.60
C SER A 303 -0.79 22.38 11.74
N GLU A 304 -0.66 22.40 10.42
CA GLU A 304 -1.71 22.04 9.46
C GLU A 304 -2.21 20.59 9.66
N PHE A 305 -1.34 19.69 10.10
CA PHE A 305 -1.70 18.29 10.36
C PHE A 305 -2.61 18.11 11.59
N GLY A 306 -2.85 19.17 12.36
CA GLY A 306 -3.77 19.20 13.49
C GLY A 306 -5.20 19.62 13.13
N GLY A 307 -5.49 19.89 11.85
CA GLY A 307 -6.84 20.24 11.40
C GLY A 307 -7.85 19.14 11.73
N ARG A 308 -9.05 19.51 12.18
CA ARG A 308 -10.12 18.55 12.53
C ARG A 308 -11.39 18.77 11.71
N LEU A 309 -12.00 17.67 11.28
CA LEU A 309 -13.21 17.67 10.48
C LEU A 309 -14.39 18.22 11.28
N MET A 310 -15.03 19.28 10.77
CA MET A 310 -16.22 19.90 11.36
C MET A 310 -17.51 19.37 10.77
N SER A 311 -17.51 19.02 9.49
CA SER A 311 -18.66 18.47 8.78
C SER A 311 -18.18 17.55 7.67
N ILE A 312 -18.96 16.52 7.33
CA ILE A 312 -18.73 15.68 6.14
C ILE A 312 -19.00 16.43 4.82
N LYS A 313 -19.58 17.64 4.91
CA LYS A 313 -19.88 18.50 3.77
C LYS A 313 -18.68 19.37 3.40
N GLU A 314 -18.72 19.91 2.19
CA GLU A 314 -17.74 20.86 1.71
C GLU A 314 -17.71 22.16 2.52
N ASN A 315 -16.56 22.83 2.49
CA ASN A 315 -16.41 24.15 3.07
C ASN A 315 -17.00 25.27 2.19
N SER A 316 -16.93 26.49 2.73
CA SER A 316 -17.45 27.70 2.10
C SER A 316 -16.88 28.03 0.71
N LYS A 317 -15.74 27.44 0.30
CA LYS A 317 -15.19 27.65 -1.04
C LYS A 317 -16.03 26.98 -2.12
N PHE A 318 -16.74 25.91 -1.77
CA PHE A 318 -17.56 25.12 -2.67
C PHE A 318 -19.07 25.26 -2.37
N SER A 319 -19.44 25.97 -1.32
CA SER A 319 -20.83 26.33 -1.01
C SER A 319 -21.07 27.83 -1.19
N LYS A 320 -21.33 28.31 -2.42
CA LYS A 320 -21.73 29.71 -2.62
C LYS A 320 -23.21 29.91 -2.31
N LYS A 321 -23.53 30.81 -1.37
CA LYS A 321 -24.88 31.38 -1.26
C LYS A 321 -25.13 32.33 -2.42
N LYS A 322 -26.36 32.37 -2.95
CA LYS A 322 -26.80 33.30 -3.99
C LYS A 322 -26.43 34.73 -3.59
N ASN A 323 -25.67 35.44 -4.41
CA ASN A 323 -25.39 36.86 -4.20
C ASN A 323 -26.22 37.67 -5.21
N GLU A 324 -27.41 38.10 -4.77
CA GLU A 324 -28.38 38.82 -5.62
C GLU A 324 -27.86 40.16 -6.15
N ALA A 325 -26.87 40.76 -5.49
CA ALA A 325 -26.27 42.03 -5.91
C ALA A 325 -25.31 41.88 -7.11
N LEU A 326 -24.78 40.68 -7.36
CA LEU A 326 -23.81 40.41 -8.42
C LEU A 326 -24.37 39.56 -9.57
N ASN A 327 -25.66 39.18 -9.53
CA ASN A 327 -26.25 38.22 -10.47
C ASN A 327 -25.44 36.91 -10.62
N GLU A 328 -24.68 36.52 -9.58
CA GLU A 328 -23.98 35.25 -9.56
C GLU A 328 -24.94 34.14 -9.12
N GLU A 329 -25.09 33.11 -9.96
CA GLU A 329 -25.83 31.90 -9.59
C GLU A 329 -25.15 31.23 -8.40
N ALA A 330 -25.96 30.78 -7.43
CA ALA A 330 -25.47 29.91 -6.37
C ALA A 330 -24.93 28.63 -7.01
N SER A 331 -23.69 28.26 -6.68
CA SER A 331 -23.14 26.95 -7.03
C SER A 331 -22.72 26.27 -5.75
N ASP A 332 -23.41 25.19 -5.43
CA ASP A 332 -22.97 24.19 -4.48
C ASP A 332 -21.97 23.23 -5.15
N LEU A 333 -21.42 22.28 -4.38
CA LEU A 333 -20.46 21.30 -4.88
C LEU A 333 -21.05 20.49 -6.05
N LYS A 334 -22.32 20.06 -5.94
CA LYS A 334 -23.03 19.35 -7.00
C LYS A 334 -23.10 20.14 -8.30
N GLY A 335 -23.54 21.40 -8.24
CA GLY A 335 -23.64 22.29 -9.40
C GLY A 335 -22.27 22.50 -10.05
N PHE A 336 -21.23 22.69 -9.22
CA PHE A 336 -19.86 22.85 -9.68
C PHE A 336 -19.34 21.61 -10.40
N ILE A 337 -19.47 20.42 -9.80
CA ILE A 337 -19.03 19.15 -10.40
C ILE A 337 -19.78 18.87 -11.70
N THR A 338 -21.09 19.11 -11.72
CA THR A 338 -21.92 18.96 -12.92
C THR A 338 -21.44 19.87 -14.06
N ASP A 339 -21.12 21.12 -13.74
CA ASP A 339 -20.63 22.09 -14.71
C ASP A 339 -19.27 21.69 -15.30
N ILE A 340 -18.30 21.31 -14.46
CA ILE A 340 -16.97 20.91 -14.97
C ILE A 340 -17.02 19.58 -15.74
N LYS A 341 -17.87 18.63 -15.33
CA LYS A 341 -18.09 17.38 -16.08
C LYS A 341 -18.60 17.66 -17.48
N ARG A 342 -19.60 18.55 -17.61
CA ARG A 342 -20.15 18.96 -18.91
C ARG A 342 -19.13 19.74 -19.73
N THR A 343 -18.57 20.80 -19.15
CA THR A 343 -17.72 21.78 -19.85
C THR A 343 -16.39 21.18 -20.30
N PHE A 344 -15.74 20.38 -19.45
CA PHE A 344 -14.46 19.76 -19.73
C PHE A 344 -14.57 18.27 -20.04
N SER A 345 -15.78 17.75 -20.28
CA SER A 345 -16.02 16.34 -20.60
C SER A 345 -15.34 15.37 -19.63
N LEU A 346 -15.25 15.72 -18.34
CA LEU A 346 -14.66 14.83 -17.33
C LEU A 346 -15.50 13.55 -17.23
N ARG A 347 -14.81 12.42 -17.12
CA ARG A 347 -15.38 11.09 -16.94
C ARG A 347 -15.49 10.73 -15.47
N TYR A 348 -14.49 11.13 -14.69
CA TYR A 348 -14.38 10.83 -13.27
C TYR A 348 -13.97 12.08 -12.49
N VAL A 349 -14.62 12.31 -11.36
CA VAL A 349 -14.25 13.30 -10.35
C VAL A 349 -14.19 12.59 -9.02
N TYR A 350 -12.98 12.46 -8.46
CA TYR A 350 -12.77 11.95 -7.11
C TYR A 350 -12.50 13.11 -6.16
N VAL A 351 -12.74 12.88 -4.87
CA VAL A 351 -12.34 13.81 -3.81
C VAL A 351 -11.43 13.12 -2.80
N TRP A 352 -10.55 13.88 -2.17
CA TRP A 352 -9.67 13.39 -1.12
C TRP A 352 -10.35 13.41 0.25
N HIS A 353 -10.07 12.43 1.10
CA HIS A 353 -10.25 12.54 2.56
C HIS A 353 -9.24 11.67 3.28
N ALA A 354 -8.96 11.96 4.56
CA ALA A 354 -8.20 11.04 5.40
C ALA A 354 -9.09 9.86 5.87
N LEU A 355 -8.49 8.72 6.20
CA LEU A 355 -9.19 7.56 6.76
C LEU A 355 -9.97 7.92 8.04
N MET A 356 -9.43 8.84 8.84
CA MET A 356 -10.07 9.35 10.06
C MET A 356 -10.85 10.66 9.82
N GLY A 357 -11.37 10.88 8.62
CA GLY A 357 -12.10 12.09 8.25
C GLY A 357 -11.19 13.25 7.83
N TYR A 358 -10.20 13.61 8.64
CA TYR A 358 -9.12 14.56 8.29
C TYR A 358 -7.83 14.22 9.04
N TRP A 359 -6.73 14.94 8.80
CA TRP A 359 -5.42 14.68 9.42
C TRP A 359 -5.48 14.54 10.95
N GLY A 360 -6.05 15.52 11.66
CA GLY A 360 -6.26 15.51 13.11
C GLY A 360 -7.56 14.82 13.54
N GLY A 361 -8.21 14.08 12.65
CA GLY A 361 -9.46 13.39 12.94
C GLY A 361 -10.69 14.31 12.95
N PHE A 362 -11.68 13.97 13.77
CA PHE A 362 -12.93 14.71 13.93
C PHE A 362 -12.84 15.75 15.04
N HIS A 363 -13.55 16.87 14.89
CA HIS A 363 -13.72 17.80 16.00
C HIS A 363 -14.77 17.26 16.98
N PRO A 364 -14.44 16.98 18.26
CA PRO A 364 -15.34 16.31 19.20
C PRO A 364 -16.67 17.04 19.43
N ASP A 365 -16.63 18.38 19.42
CA ASP A 365 -17.82 19.20 19.68
C ASP A 365 -18.57 19.65 18.43
N ALA A 366 -18.15 19.23 17.22
CA ALA A 366 -18.81 19.64 15.99
C ALA A 366 -20.24 19.08 15.93
N PRO A 367 -21.29 19.93 15.86
CA PRO A 367 -22.68 19.49 15.92
C PRO A 367 -23.04 18.41 14.89
N ASP A 368 -22.54 18.55 13.67
CA ASP A 368 -22.81 17.64 12.55
C ASP A 368 -22.19 16.25 12.75
N ASN A 369 -21.12 16.15 13.55
CA ASN A 369 -20.34 14.94 13.74
C ASN A 369 -20.59 14.26 15.10
N LYS A 370 -21.43 14.85 15.97
CA LYS A 370 -21.72 14.31 17.32
C LYS A 370 -22.20 12.85 17.32
N LYS A 371 -22.92 12.43 16.28
CA LYS A 371 -23.43 11.05 16.16
C LYS A 371 -22.34 9.99 16.07
N TYR A 372 -21.13 10.36 15.61
CA TYR A 372 -19.99 9.45 15.53
C TYR A 372 -19.22 9.30 16.84
N ASN A 373 -19.63 10.03 17.90
CA ASN A 373 -19.09 9.90 19.25
C ASN A 373 -17.55 9.98 19.30
N SER A 374 -16.96 10.91 18.56
CA SER A 374 -15.50 11.01 18.46
C SER A 374 -14.87 11.50 19.76
N SER A 375 -13.73 10.91 20.13
CA SER A 375 -12.94 11.27 21.30
C SER A 375 -11.49 11.56 20.92
N LEU A 376 -10.85 12.47 21.65
CA LEU A 376 -9.46 12.81 21.40
C LEU A 376 -8.55 11.68 21.92
N ARG A 377 -7.67 11.16 21.06
CA ARG A 377 -6.61 10.22 21.43
C ARG A 377 -5.26 10.75 20.97
N TYR A 378 -4.22 10.41 21.73
CA TYR A 378 -2.87 10.84 21.44
C TYR A 378 -2.10 9.66 20.84
N PRO A 379 -1.64 9.77 19.58
CA PRO A 379 -0.81 8.76 18.94
C PRO A 379 0.37 8.31 19.80
N VAL A 380 0.65 7.01 19.78
CA VAL A 380 1.84 6.40 20.37
C VAL A 380 2.54 5.60 19.28
N GLN A 381 3.69 6.09 18.84
CA GLN A 381 4.49 5.40 17.82
C GLN A 381 5.25 4.20 18.41
N SER A 382 5.30 3.08 17.67
CA SER A 382 6.12 1.93 18.07
C SER A 382 7.61 2.26 17.95
N PRO A 383 8.50 1.54 18.67
CA PRO A 383 9.95 1.69 18.50
C PRO A 383 10.41 1.51 17.04
N GLY A 384 9.67 0.70 16.26
CA GLY A 384 9.94 0.53 14.83
C GLY A 384 9.75 1.83 14.04
N ASN A 385 8.64 2.54 14.26
CA ASN A 385 8.36 3.82 13.59
C ASN A 385 9.38 4.91 13.92
N LEU A 386 9.87 4.93 15.16
CA LEU A 386 10.84 5.91 15.64
C LEU A 386 12.29 5.62 15.20
N SER A 387 12.54 4.46 14.57
CA SER A 387 13.90 4.00 14.27
C SER A 387 14.58 4.66 13.06
N HIS A 388 13.81 5.40 12.25
CA HIS A 388 14.29 5.99 10.98
C HIS A 388 14.11 7.51 10.94
N MET A 389 13.27 8.01 10.02
CA MET A 389 13.14 9.44 9.76
C MET A 389 11.95 10.01 10.55
N ARG A 390 12.21 11.08 11.29
CA ARG A 390 11.17 11.87 11.96
C ARG A 390 10.13 12.39 10.98
N ASP A 391 8.87 12.42 11.41
CA ASP A 391 7.75 12.91 10.63
C ASP A 391 7.03 14.06 11.35
N THR A 392 6.96 15.23 10.70
CA THR A 392 6.34 16.43 11.26
C THR A 392 4.84 16.31 11.40
N SER A 393 4.17 15.49 10.56
CA SER A 393 2.74 15.21 10.72
C SER A 393 2.48 14.42 12.01
N MET A 394 3.37 13.47 12.33
CA MET A 394 3.27 12.72 13.59
C MET A 394 3.59 13.59 14.80
N ASP A 395 4.62 14.44 14.75
CA ASP A 395 4.90 15.39 15.83
C ASP A 395 3.66 16.24 16.17
N CYS A 396 2.94 16.69 15.13
CA CYS A 396 1.74 17.49 15.27
C CYS A 396 0.59 16.71 15.89
N MET A 397 0.29 15.52 15.35
CA MET A 397 -0.80 14.67 15.85
C MET A 397 -0.53 14.13 17.25
N GLU A 398 0.72 13.80 17.61
CA GLU A 398 1.11 13.42 18.97
C GLU A 398 0.93 14.57 19.96
N LYS A 399 1.23 15.80 19.53
CA LYS A 399 1.10 16.98 20.39
C LYS A 399 -0.35 17.38 20.61
N TYR A 400 -1.17 17.36 19.56
CA TYR A 400 -2.51 17.93 19.58
C TYR A 400 -3.62 16.89 19.66
N GLY A 401 -3.30 15.61 19.49
CA GLY A 401 -4.24 14.51 19.47
C GLY A 401 -5.07 14.44 18.18
N VAL A 402 -5.63 13.26 17.95
CA VAL A 402 -6.48 12.92 16.81
C VAL A 402 -7.88 12.61 17.34
N GLY A 403 -8.91 13.21 16.74
CA GLY A 403 -10.30 12.88 17.05
C GLY A 403 -10.71 11.57 16.41
N ILE A 404 -10.67 10.48 17.17
CA ILE A 404 -11.01 9.13 16.72
C ILE A 404 -12.50 8.88 16.97
N ILE A 405 -13.23 8.47 15.93
CA ILE A 405 -14.63 8.05 16.06
C ILE A 405 -14.73 6.75 16.86
N ASP A 406 -15.88 6.55 17.49
CA ASP A 406 -16.20 5.29 18.15
C ASP A 406 -16.17 4.13 17.13
N PRO A 407 -15.47 3.01 17.39
CA PRO A 407 -15.43 1.87 16.48
C PRO A 407 -16.80 1.36 16.02
N ASP A 408 -17.82 1.45 16.88
CA ASP A 408 -19.19 1.03 16.54
C ASP A 408 -19.87 1.98 15.53
N LYS A 409 -19.26 3.13 15.26
CA LYS A 409 -19.77 4.19 14.37
C LYS A 409 -19.03 4.30 13.03
N ILE A 410 -18.00 3.49 12.80
CA ILE A 410 -17.17 3.56 11.59
C ILE A 410 -18.02 3.36 10.32
N SER A 411 -18.87 2.33 10.29
CA SER A 411 -19.73 2.05 9.13
C SER A 411 -20.74 3.17 8.87
N GLU A 412 -21.36 3.69 9.94
CA GLU A 412 -22.29 4.83 9.84
C GLU A 412 -21.59 6.05 9.24
N PHE A 413 -20.38 6.37 9.70
CA PHE A 413 -19.57 7.47 9.16
C PHE A 413 -19.28 7.31 7.66
N TYR A 414 -18.76 6.16 7.22
CA TYR A 414 -18.42 5.99 5.82
C TYR A 414 -19.65 6.02 4.92
N ASP A 415 -20.74 5.39 5.33
CA ASP A 415 -21.99 5.43 4.56
C ASP A 415 -22.53 6.85 4.45
N ASP A 416 -22.56 7.61 5.54
CA ASP A 416 -22.96 9.02 5.52
C ASP A 416 -22.07 9.86 4.59
N LEU A 417 -20.74 9.71 4.69
CA LEU A 417 -19.79 10.45 3.87
C LEU A 417 -19.92 10.09 2.39
N HIS A 418 -19.87 8.81 2.03
CA HIS A 418 -19.89 8.40 0.63
C HIS A 418 -21.26 8.60 -0.02
N SER A 419 -22.37 8.34 0.69
CA SER A 419 -23.72 8.67 0.19
C SER A 419 -23.85 10.17 -0.05
N TYR A 420 -23.29 11.01 0.83
CA TYR A 420 -23.23 12.45 0.60
C TYR A 420 -22.45 12.77 -0.68
N LEU A 421 -21.22 12.26 -0.83
CA LEU A 421 -20.38 12.54 -1.98
C LEU A 421 -21.01 12.12 -3.32
N VAL A 422 -21.62 10.94 -3.37
CA VAL A 422 -22.37 10.48 -4.55
C VAL A 422 -23.53 11.43 -4.87
N SER A 423 -24.24 11.93 -3.85
CA SER A 423 -25.30 12.93 -4.06
C SER A 423 -24.80 14.25 -4.67
N GLN A 424 -23.51 14.55 -4.51
CA GLN A 424 -22.79 15.69 -5.11
C GLN A 424 -22.17 15.38 -6.48
N ASN A 425 -22.49 14.23 -7.08
CA ASN A 425 -21.94 13.74 -8.35
C ASN A 425 -20.43 13.40 -8.31
N VAL A 426 -19.88 13.07 -7.15
CA VAL A 426 -18.52 12.50 -7.02
C VAL A 426 -18.54 11.02 -7.40
N ASP A 427 -17.54 10.57 -8.14
CA ASP A 427 -17.46 9.20 -8.70
C ASP A 427 -16.54 8.25 -7.89
N GLY A 428 -15.84 8.77 -6.89
CA GLY A 428 -14.95 7.99 -6.04
C GLY A 428 -14.10 8.86 -5.12
N VAL A 429 -13.18 8.23 -4.39
CA VAL A 429 -12.38 8.90 -3.35
C VAL A 429 -10.90 8.56 -3.42
N LYS A 430 -10.07 9.48 -2.97
CA LYS A 430 -8.67 9.21 -2.59
C LYS A 430 -8.61 9.22 -1.05
N VAL A 431 -8.27 8.09 -0.44
CA VAL A 431 -8.27 7.91 1.02
C VAL A 431 -6.86 7.85 1.55
N ASP A 432 -6.52 8.80 2.40
CA ASP A 432 -5.15 9.06 2.85
C ASP A 432 -4.96 8.83 4.36
N VAL A 433 -3.74 9.02 4.85
CA VAL A 433 -3.39 8.95 6.29
C VAL A 433 -3.75 7.60 6.94
N GLN A 434 -3.73 6.51 6.17
CA GLN A 434 -4.29 5.23 6.62
C GLN A 434 -3.49 4.56 7.74
N ASN A 435 -2.16 4.63 7.68
CA ASN A 435 -1.31 4.01 8.70
C ASN A 435 -1.40 4.68 10.08
N LEU A 436 -2.14 5.79 10.24
CA LEU A 436 -2.32 6.45 11.54
C LEU A 436 -2.93 5.50 12.58
N LEU A 437 -3.80 4.58 12.14
CA LEU A 437 -4.51 3.63 13.02
C LEU A 437 -3.57 2.86 13.94
N GLU A 438 -2.38 2.47 13.46
CA GLU A 438 -1.43 1.68 14.25
C GLU A 438 -0.92 2.43 15.49
N THR A 439 -1.02 3.77 15.50
CA THR A 439 -0.55 4.61 16.60
C THR A 439 -1.65 4.96 17.61
N VAL A 440 -2.92 4.74 17.26
CA VAL A 440 -4.08 5.08 18.11
C VAL A 440 -4.85 3.86 18.59
N ALA A 441 -4.36 2.65 18.29
CA ALA A 441 -5.05 1.39 18.53
C ALA A 441 -5.03 0.87 19.98
N SER A 442 -4.25 1.50 20.87
CA SER A 442 -4.19 1.10 22.28
C SER A 442 -5.55 1.26 22.97
N GLY A 443 -6.01 0.20 23.63
CA GLY A 443 -7.35 0.13 24.23
C GLY A 443 -8.49 -0.05 23.21
N LEU A 444 -8.17 -0.35 21.94
CA LEU A 444 -9.12 -0.64 20.87
C LEU A 444 -8.90 -2.04 20.26
N GLY A 445 -8.16 -2.91 20.96
CA GLY A 445 -7.92 -4.29 20.53
C GLY A 445 -6.72 -4.46 19.60
N GLY A 446 -5.86 -3.45 19.49
CA GLY A 446 -4.62 -3.53 18.72
C GLY A 446 -4.74 -3.09 17.27
N ARG A 447 -3.57 -2.86 16.66
CA ARG A 447 -3.39 -2.28 15.33
C ARG A 447 -4.06 -3.10 14.23
N VAL A 448 -4.03 -4.42 14.36
CA VAL A 448 -4.58 -5.33 13.35
C VAL A 448 -6.10 -5.29 13.37
N LEU A 449 -6.74 -5.42 14.54
CA LEU A 449 -8.19 -5.38 14.67
C LEU A 449 -8.75 -4.04 14.22
N LEU A 450 -8.17 -2.94 14.70
CA LEU A 450 -8.66 -1.60 14.38
C LEU A 450 -8.52 -1.31 12.87
N THR A 451 -7.39 -1.68 12.27
CA THR A 451 -7.20 -1.55 10.82
C THR A 451 -8.24 -2.38 10.05
N ARG A 452 -8.48 -3.62 10.46
CA ARG A 452 -9.52 -4.48 9.85
C ARG A 452 -10.91 -3.83 9.91
N GLN A 453 -11.29 -3.28 11.06
CA GLN A 453 -12.60 -2.62 11.22
C GLN A 453 -12.75 -1.43 10.27
N PHE A 454 -11.74 -0.57 10.18
CA PHE A 454 -11.75 0.59 9.29
C PHE A 454 -11.73 0.20 7.81
N GLN A 455 -10.88 -0.75 7.40
CA GLN A 455 -10.80 -1.19 6.01
C GLN A 455 -12.10 -1.88 5.57
N ASN A 456 -12.67 -2.77 6.39
CA ASN A 456 -13.94 -3.42 6.07
C ASN A 456 -15.08 -2.40 5.91
N ALA A 457 -15.20 -1.44 6.83
CA ALA A 457 -16.23 -0.41 6.75
C ALA A 457 -16.03 0.50 5.52
N LEU A 458 -14.78 0.87 5.23
CA LEU A 458 -14.42 1.64 4.04
C LEU A 458 -14.81 0.87 2.77
N GLU A 459 -14.32 -0.36 2.59
CA GLU A 459 -14.59 -1.16 1.39
C GLU A 459 -16.07 -1.46 1.18
N ASN A 460 -16.81 -1.80 2.25
CA ASN A 460 -18.25 -1.99 2.20
C ASN A 460 -18.97 -0.74 1.72
N SER A 461 -18.58 0.43 2.24
CA SER A 461 -19.18 1.69 1.86
C SER A 461 -18.82 2.10 0.43
N ILE A 462 -17.58 1.85 -0.03
CA ILE A 462 -17.18 2.05 -1.42
C ILE A 462 -18.05 1.20 -2.35
N ALA A 463 -18.22 -0.09 -2.05
CA ALA A 463 -19.02 -1.00 -2.85
C ALA A 463 -20.51 -0.64 -2.86
N ALA A 464 -21.03 -0.08 -1.77
CA ALA A 464 -22.42 0.33 -1.66
C ALA A 464 -22.73 1.64 -2.40
N ASN A 465 -21.77 2.56 -2.49
CA ASN A 465 -22.00 3.93 -2.95
C ASN A 465 -21.43 4.23 -4.35
N PHE A 466 -20.26 3.70 -4.71
CA PHE A 466 -19.58 4.04 -5.97
C PHE A 466 -19.67 2.88 -6.99
N GLU A 467 -20.37 3.10 -8.10
CA GLU A 467 -20.63 2.08 -9.15
C GLU A 467 -19.37 1.37 -9.67
N ASP A 468 -18.24 2.09 -9.71
CA ASP A 468 -16.96 1.59 -10.22
C ASP A 468 -15.97 1.17 -9.12
N ASN A 469 -16.42 1.00 -7.88
CA ASN A 469 -15.55 0.79 -6.71
C ASN A 469 -14.43 1.85 -6.66
N GLY A 470 -14.82 3.11 -6.84
CA GLY A 470 -13.89 4.21 -7.09
C GLY A 470 -13.11 4.60 -5.83
N ILE A 471 -11.94 4.00 -5.63
CA ILE A 471 -11.04 4.31 -4.53
C ILE A 471 -9.57 4.32 -4.96
N ILE A 472 -8.80 5.26 -4.39
CA ILE A 472 -7.34 5.25 -4.40
C ILE A 472 -6.86 5.30 -2.95
N CYS A 473 -6.16 4.26 -2.50
CA CYS A 473 -5.56 4.23 -1.16
C CYS A 473 -4.18 4.90 -1.16
N CYS A 474 -3.92 5.76 -0.17
CA CYS A 474 -2.67 6.51 -0.01
C CYS A 474 -2.20 6.45 1.46
N MET A 475 -0.88 6.57 1.70
CA MET A 475 -0.24 6.46 3.02
C MET A 475 -0.61 5.17 3.81
N GLY A 476 -0.95 4.10 3.09
CA GLY A 476 -1.36 2.79 3.64
C GLY A 476 -0.32 1.69 3.46
N GLN A 477 0.98 2.03 3.50
CA GLN A 477 2.04 1.07 3.18
C GLN A 477 2.40 0.11 4.33
N SER A 478 1.58 0.03 5.39
CA SER A 478 1.76 -0.97 6.44
C SER A 478 1.24 -2.33 6.00
N THR A 479 1.90 -3.41 6.45
CA THR A 479 1.35 -4.76 6.31
C THR A 479 0.05 -4.96 7.08
N ASP A 480 -0.28 -4.08 8.04
CA ASP A 480 -1.60 -4.03 8.68
C ASP A 480 -2.74 -3.81 7.67
N SER A 481 -2.48 -3.05 6.60
CA SER A 481 -3.48 -2.71 5.58
C SER A 481 -3.35 -3.60 4.34
N ILE A 482 -2.14 -4.03 4.00
CA ILE A 482 -1.88 -4.84 2.79
C ILE A 482 -2.51 -6.23 2.89
N TYR A 483 -2.57 -6.80 4.10
CA TYR A 483 -3.08 -8.15 4.33
C TYR A 483 -4.52 -8.19 4.88
N GLN A 484 -5.31 -7.14 4.70
CA GLN A 484 -6.71 -7.09 5.13
C GLN A 484 -7.69 -7.24 3.98
#